data_AF-A0A538SYP8-F1
#
_entry.id   AF-A0A538SYP8-F1
#
_cell.length_a   1.000
_cell.length_b   1.000
_cell.length_c   1.000
_cell.angle_alpha   90.00
_cell.angle_beta   90.00
_cell.angle_gamma   90.00
#
_symmetry.space_group_name_H-M   'P 1'
#
loop_
_entity.id
_entity.type
_entity.pdbx_description
1 polymer ?
#
loop_
_entity_poly.entity_id
_entity_poly.type
_entity_poly.pdbx_seq_one_letter_code
_entity_poly.pdbx_strand_id
1 'polypeptide(L)'
;MTWAVLFAPQLFQRQVFTLGDTRVFRPFAEFSRERWLSLHQRTYWNPYVFGGISASASLADPRPQYLPDVALDAFERMRPSNVVPLGGPLLAHLAGMLAMAALARALWGSGAAGMAVAGLVWGLLPELLVPFIYGHDAQLVTCSLLPVVLLAIHHACAATTRCALGATLALAAVAGIMVLNGHPQIEVLGAMLALPFAIERAFYYKRPWRLAWIGGAGLLAVAIGAAVWLPALHYSEESL
;
A
#
# COMPACT_ATOMS: atom_id res chain seq x y z
N MET A 1 8.58 -5.62 19.73
CA MET A 1 9.06 -4.53 20.60
C MET A 1 9.83 -3.46 19.83
N THR A 2 10.82 -3.78 19.00
CA THR A 2 11.66 -2.78 18.30
C THR A 2 10.87 -1.77 17.45
N TRP A 3 9.88 -2.21 16.66
CA TRP A 3 9.03 -1.31 15.88
C TRP A 3 8.31 -0.25 16.75
N ALA A 4 7.76 -0.67 17.89
CA ALA A 4 7.09 0.24 18.81
C ALA A 4 8.06 1.22 19.47
N VAL A 5 9.33 0.85 19.64
CA VAL A 5 10.39 1.73 20.16
C VAL A 5 10.80 2.75 19.09
N LEU A 6 11.03 2.32 17.84
CA LEU A 6 11.40 3.19 16.73
C LEU A 6 10.37 4.29 16.47
N PHE A 7 9.07 3.94 16.56
CA PHE A 7 7.98 4.86 16.31
C PHE A 7 7.29 5.34 17.60
N ALA A 8 7.90 5.14 18.78
CA ALA A 8 7.31 5.58 20.05
C ALA A 8 6.92 7.08 20.06
N PRO A 9 7.73 8.00 19.50
CA PRO A 9 7.36 9.41 19.43
C PRO A 9 6.11 9.65 18.56
N GLN A 10 5.97 8.92 17.45
CA GLN A 10 4.83 9.04 16.54
C GLN A 10 3.57 8.36 17.11
N LEU A 11 3.73 7.22 17.79
CA LEU A 11 2.64 6.42 18.36
C LEU A 11 2.07 7.03 19.64
N PHE A 12 2.93 7.58 20.51
CA PHE A 12 2.54 7.97 21.87
C PHE A 12 2.73 9.45 22.18
N GLN A 13 3.62 10.14 21.46
CA GLN A 13 3.94 11.56 21.73
C GLN A 13 3.36 12.51 20.67
N ARG A 14 2.55 12.00 19.74
CA ARG A 14 1.91 12.77 18.64
C ARG A 14 2.91 13.56 17.79
N GLN A 15 4.18 13.12 17.76
CA GLN A 15 5.17 13.72 16.89
C GLN A 15 4.90 13.32 15.44
N VAL A 16 5.08 14.26 14.53
CA VAL A 16 5.11 14.01 13.09
C VAL A 16 6.54 14.18 12.62
N PHE A 17 6.94 13.43 11.60
CA PHE A 17 8.25 13.65 10.99
C PHE A 17 8.32 15.06 10.39
N THR A 18 9.51 15.66 10.41
CA THR A 18 9.77 17.02 9.92
C THR A 18 9.30 17.18 8.48
N LEU A 19 8.27 18.02 8.34
CA LEU A 19 7.55 18.41 7.12
C LEU A 19 8.35 18.34 5.81
N GLY A 20 8.38 17.20 5.13
CA GLY A 20 8.58 17.14 3.68
C GLY A 20 7.22 17.03 3.00
N ASP A 21 6.99 17.87 1.97
CA ASP A 21 5.77 18.08 1.16
C ASP A 21 4.46 18.45 1.92
N THR A 22 4.32 18.05 3.17
CA THR A 22 3.15 18.13 4.05
C THR A 22 2.70 19.54 4.45
N ARG A 23 3.55 20.58 4.37
CA ARG A 23 3.11 21.96 4.66
C ARG A 23 2.22 22.52 3.54
N VAL A 24 2.44 22.08 2.30
CA VAL A 24 1.66 22.48 1.12
C VAL A 24 0.42 21.59 0.94
N PHE A 25 0.49 20.33 1.37
CA PHE A 25 -0.56 19.35 1.13
C PHE A 25 -1.53 19.08 2.30
N ARG A 26 -1.16 19.34 3.57
CA ARG A 26 -2.11 19.26 4.70
C ARG A 26 -3.31 20.20 4.55
N PRO A 27 -3.16 21.42 3.99
CA PRO A 27 -4.31 22.23 3.58
C PRO A 27 -5.21 21.53 2.57
N PHE A 28 -4.67 20.71 1.67
CA PHE A 28 -5.47 19.99 0.68
C PHE A 28 -6.30 18.86 1.32
N ALA A 29 -5.74 18.07 2.23
CA ALA A 29 -6.51 17.05 2.96
C ALA A 29 -7.71 17.66 3.72
N GLU A 30 -7.49 18.78 4.41
CA GLU A 30 -8.56 19.48 5.14
C GLU A 30 -9.55 20.17 4.18
N PHE A 31 -9.08 20.82 3.12
CA PHE A 31 -9.92 21.37 2.04
C PHE A 31 -10.79 20.29 1.39
N SER A 32 -10.19 19.15 1.08
CA SER A 32 -10.86 17.99 0.50
C SER A 32 -11.94 17.46 1.44
N ARG A 33 -11.62 17.41 2.73
CA ARG A 33 -12.54 16.95 3.76
C ARG A 33 -13.71 17.90 3.93
N GLU A 34 -13.46 19.19 3.95
CA GLU A 34 -14.51 20.21 3.99
C GLU A 34 -15.45 20.06 2.78
N ARG A 35 -14.92 19.90 1.56
CA ARG A 35 -15.73 19.61 0.36
C ARG A 35 -16.53 18.32 0.46
N TRP A 36 -15.97 17.24 1.00
CA TRP A 36 -16.72 15.99 1.22
C TRP A 36 -17.88 16.20 2.20
N LEU A 37 -17.62 16.86 3.33
CA LEU A 37 -18.62 17.06 4.38
C LEU A 37 -19.69 18.09 3.99
N SER A 38 -19.33 19.13 3.23
CA SER A 38 -20.25 20.22 2.87
C SER A 38 -20.95 20.01 1.53
N LEU A 39 -20.26 19.44 0.53
CA LEU A 39 -20.74 19.33 -0.85
C LEU A 39 -20.88 17.87 -1.31
N HIS A 40 -20.46 16.88 -0.51
CA HIS A 40 -20.40 15.47 -0.92
C HIS A 40 -19.59 15.26 -2.20
N GLN A 41 -18.55 16.06 -2.38
CA GLN A 41 -17.68 16.03 -3.55
C GLN A 41 -16.29 15.51 -3.18
N ARG A 42 -15.77 14.59 -4.00
CA ARG A 42 -14.36 14.18 -3.93
C ARG A 42 -13.51 15.27 -4.56
N THR A 43 -12.36 15.58 -3.98
CA THR A 43 -11.40 16.48 -4.63
C THR A 43 -10.26 15.66 -5.19
N TYR A 44 -10.14 15.68 -6.51
CA TYR A 44 -9.01 15.11 -7.21
C TYR A 44 -7.92 16.17 -7.31
N TRP A 45 -6.67 15.79 -7.07
CA TRP A 45 -5.53 16.68 -7.21
C TRP A 45 -4.94 16.58 -8.61
N ASN A 46 -4.35 17.69 -9.02
CA ASN A 46 -3.62 18.00 -10.24
C ASN A 46 -3.12 16.77 -11.07
N PRO A 47 -3.52 16.65 -12.36
CA PRO A 47 -3.39 15.44 -13.19
C PRO A 47 -1.99 15.10 -13.75
N TYR A 48 -0.90 15.72 -13.32
CA TYR A 48 0.40 15.50 -13.97
C TYR A 48 1.53 15.20 -12.99
N VAL A 49 1.70 13.91 -12.67
CA VAL A 49 2.95 13.40 -12.09
C VAL A 49 3.31 12.13 -12.88
N PHE A 50 4.15 12.29 -13.91
CA PHE A 50 4.67 11.28 -14.85
C PHE A 50 3.75 10.85 -16.02
N GLY A 51 4.04 11.36 -17.22
CA GLY A 51 3.60 10.76 -18.49
C GLY A 51 2.11 10.89 -18.82
N GLY A 52 1.39 11.83 -18.21
CA GLY A 52 -0.06 12.00 -18.41
C GLY A 52 -0.92 11.04 -17.57
N ILE A 53 -0.31 10.30 -16.65
CA ILE A 53 -1.04 9.57 -15.62
C ILE A 53 -1.47 10.56 -14.55
N SER A 54 -2.78 10.72 -14.44
CA SER A 54 -3.46 11.51 -13.43
C SER A 54 -3.16 11.00 -12.02
N ALA A 55 -2.63 11.87 -11.16
CA ALA A 55 -2.54 11.63 -9.72
C ALA A 55 -3.90 11.88 -9.05
N SER A 56 -4.94 11.14 -9.47
CA SER A 56 -6.27 11.22 -8.86
C SER A 56 -6.28 10.79 -7.40
N ALA A 57 -5.30 9.99 -6.98
CA ALA A 57 -4.87 9.84 -5.59
C ALA A 57 -3.59 10.67 -5.39
N SER A 58 -3.72 11.99 -5.29
CA SER A 58 -2.60 12.73 -4.74
C SER A 58 -2.43 12.32 -3.29
N LEU A 59 -1.19 12.02 -2.97
CA LEU A 59 -0.66 11.84 -1.63
C LEU A 59 -0.99 13.02 -0.69
N ALA A 60 -1.55 14.09 -1.24
CA ALA A 60 -2.05 15.23 -0.51
C ALA A 60 -3.34 14.97 0.26
N ASP A 61 -4.24 14.09 -0.20
CA ASP A 61 -5.38 13.63 0.60
C ASP A 61 -5.15 12.17 1.04
N PRO A 62 -4.70 11.92 2.28
CA PRO A 62 -4.44 10.58 2.80
C PRO A 62 -5.73 9.79 3.13
N ARG A 63 -6.92 10.36 2.88
CA ARG A 63 -8.18 9.65 3.06
C ARG A 63 -8.35 8.55 2.01
N PRO A 64 -9.07 7.47 2.31
CA PRO A 64 -9.30 6.39 1.37
C PRO A 64 -10.37 6.79 0.33
N GLN A 65 -10.03 7.76 -0.52
CA GLN A 65 -10.85 8.35 -1.61
C GLN A 65 -11.25 7.35 -2.70
N TYR A 66 -10.96 6.07 -2.52
CA TYR A 66 -11.39 4.97 -3.37
C TYR A 66 -12.57 4.19 -2.78
N LEU A 67 -12.90 4.40 -1.50
CA LEU A 67 -14.05 3.75 -0.88
C LEU A 67 -15.35 4.26 -1.50
N PRO A 68 -16.39 3.41 -1.64
CA PRO A 68 -17.74 3.88 -1.92
C PRO A 68 -18.19 4.91 -0.89
N ASP A 69 -19.05 5.86 -1.28
CA ASP A 69 -19.46 7.01 -0.47
C ASP A 69 -19.86 6.61 0.96
N VAL A 70 -20.68 5.57 1.11
CA VAL A 70 -21.13 5.06 2.42
C VAL A 70 -19.96 4.60 3.31
N ALA A 71 -18.96 3.96 2.72
CA ALA A 71 -17.78 3.48 3.45
C ALA A 71 -16.83 4.63 3.78
N LEU A 72 -16.73 5.64 2.90
CA LEU A 72 -15.96 6.86 3.16
C LEU A 72 -16.63 7.71 4.26
N ASP A 73 -17.96 7.80 4.27
CA ASP A 73 -18.73 8.44 5.34
C ASP A 73 -18.54 7.74 6.69
N ALA A 74 -18.62 6.41 6.69
CA ALA A 74 -18.36 5.62 7.89
C ALA A 74 -16.92 5.86 8.38
N PHE A 75 -15.95 5.89 7.46
CA PHE A 75 -14.57 6.22 7.78
C PHE A 75 -14.44 7.62 8.40
N GLU A 76 -15.03 8.66 7.81
CA GLU A 76 -14.96 10.03 8.34
C GLU A 76 -15.63 10.20 9.70
N ARG A 77 -16.76 9.50 9.93
CA ARG A 77 -17.48 9.54 11.22
C ARG A 77 -16.75 8.77 12.32
N MET A 78 -16.15 7.64 11.97
CA MET A 78 -15.42 6.80 12.92
C MET A 78 -14.00 7.29 13.15
N ARG A 79 -13.44 8.10 12.25
CA ARG A 79 -12.09 8.66 12.39
C ARG A 79 -12.05 9.53 13.64
N PRO A 80 -11.30 9.12 14.69
CA PRO A 80 -11.00 10.02 15.77
C PRO A 80 -10.34 11.27 15.20
N SER A 81 -10.77 12.45 15.67
CA SER A 81 -10.10 13.74 15.42
C SER A 81 -8.60 13.76 15.78
N ASN A 82 -8.11 12.68 16.41
CA ASN A 82 -6.77 12.48 16.94
C ASN A 82 -5.95 11.39 16.22
N VAL A 83 -6.41 10.81 15.10
CA VAL A 83 -5.59 9.83 14.35
C VAL A 83 -4.44 10.55 13.69
N VAL A 84 -3.23 10.22 14.15
CA VAL A 84 -1.98 10.65 13.54
C VAL A 84 -2.01 10.25 12.05
N PRO A 85 -1.75 11.17 11.11
CA PRO A 85 -1.81 10.90 9.67
C PRO A 85 -0.87 9.76 9.21
N LEU A 86 0.01 9.28 10.09
CA LEU A 86 0.97 8.22 9.85
C LEU A 86 0.45 6.79 10.12
N GLY A 87 -0.80 6.63 10.59
CA GLY A 87 -1.32 5.31 10.99
C GLY A 87 -1.28 4.25 9.88
N GLY A 88 -1.73 4.60 8.67
CA GLY A 88 -1.67 3.73 7.50
C GLY A 88 -0.23 3.34 7.13
N PRO A 89 0.66 4.32 6.89
CA PRO A 89 2.08 4.07 6.61
C PRO A 89 2.79 3.23 7.67
N LEU A 90 2.55 3.49 8.95
CA LEU A 90 3.12 2.72 10.06
C LEU A 90 2.67 1.25 10.05
N LEU A 91 1.38 0.99 9.79
CA LEU A 91 0.86 -0.36 9.68
C LEU A 91 1.40 -1.09 8.44
N ALA A 92 1.52 -0.41 7.30
CA ALA A 92 2.14 -0.97 6.10
C ALA A 92 3.60 -1.34 6.34
N HIS A 93 4.35 -0.47 7.02
CA HIS A 93 5.75 -0.74 7.42
C HIS A 93 5.86 -1.97 8.33
N LEU A 94 5.01 -2.06 9.35
CA LEU A 94 4.96 -3.23 10.23
C LEU A 94 4.61 -4.51 9.46
N ALA A 95 3.61 -4.44 8.57
CA ALA A 95 3.21 -5.57 7.73
C ALA A 95 4.37 -6.04 6.85
N GLY A 96 5.15 -5.11 6.27
CA GLY A 96 6.36 -5.41 5.52
C GLY A 96 7.42 -6.14 6.34
N MET A 97 7.74 -5.64 7.54
CA MET A 97 8.69 -6.30 8.45
C MET A 97 8.27 -7.72 8.81
N LEU A 98 6.99 -7.91 9.14
CA LEU A 98 6.44 -9.22 9.51
C LEU A 98 6.41 -10.17 8.31
N ALA A 99 6.04 -9.67 7.13
CA ALA A 99 6.02 -10.47 5.92
C ALA A 99 7.43 -10.87 5.47
N MET A 100 8.43 -9.99 5.61
CA MET A 100 9.82 -10.35 5.35
C MET A 100 10.32 -11.42 6.32
N ALA A 101 9.99 -11.30 7.61
CA ALA A 101 10.31 -12.34 8.60
C ALA A 101 9.66 -13.69 8.24
N ALA A 102 8.39 -13.68 7.81
CA ALA A 102 7.68 -14.87 7.37
C ALA A 102 8.24 -15.46 6.07
N LEU A 103 8.61 -14.62 5.09
CA LEU A 103 9.31 -15.05 3.87
C LEU A 103 10.64 -15.70 4.18
N ALA A 104 11.40 -15.16 5.14
CA ALA A 104 12.69 -15.71 5.53
C ALA A 104 12.56 -17.15 6.06
N ARG A 105 11.49 -17.43 6.81
CA ARG A 105 11.13 -18.78 7.22
C ARG A 105 10.65 -19.63 6.05
N ALA A 106 9.77 -19.09 5.21
CA ALA A 106 9.11 -19.83 4.15
C ALA A 106 10.04 -20.26 3.00
N LEU A 107 11.05 -19.44 2.69
CA LEU A 107 12.00 -19.70 1.60
C LEU A 107 13.25 -20.43 2.06
N TRP A 108 13.77 -20.13 3.25
CA TRP A 108 15.07 -20.65 3.72
C TRP A 108 14.99 -21.45 5.01
N GLY A 109 13.80 -21.69 5.57
CA GLY A 109 13.64 -22.42 6.82
C GLY A 109 14.18 -21.69 8.06
N SER A 110 14.50 -20.41 7.95
CA SER A 110 15.20 -19.60 8.97
C SER A 110 14.58 -19.69 10.36
N GLY A 111 15.38 -19.95 11.39
CA GLY A 111 14.95 -19.91 12.80
C GLY A 111 14.47 -18.52 13.26
N ALA A 112 13.98 -18.43 14.50
CA ALA A 112 13.42 -17.18 15.04
C ALA A 112 14.39 -15.98 14.97
N ALA A 113 15.68 -16.21 15.22
CA ALA A 113 16.71 -15.19 15.10
C ALA A 113 16.86 -14.70 13.65
N GLY A 114 16.91 -15.61 12.66
CA GLY A 114 16.98 -15.25 11.25
C GLY A 114 15.75 -14.49 10.76
N MET A 115 14.56 -14.88 11.23
CA MET A 115 13.31 -14.16 10.95
C MET A 115 13.34 -12.74 11.53
N ALA A 116 13.80 -12.58 12.78
CA ALA A 116 13.93 -11.27 13.42
C ALA A 116 14.92 -10.38 12.68
N VAL A 117 16.09 -10.91 12.30
CA VAL A 117 17.08 -10.18 11.50
C VAL A 117 16.51 -9.77 10.15
N ALA A 118 15.84 -10.67 9.42
CA ALA A 118 15.25 -10.35 8.12
C ALA A 118 14.21 -9.22 8.21
N GLY A 119 13.31 -9.29 9.19
CA GLY A 119 12.32 -8.23 9.40
C GLY A 119 12.95 -6.90 9.82
N LEU A 120 13.99 -6.92 10.65
CA LEU A 120 14.70 -5.72 11.08
C LEU A 120 15.51 -5.09 9.96
N VAL A 121 16.28 -5.89 9.20
CA VAL A 121 17.06 -5.40 8.06
C VAL A 121 16.13 -4.73 7.05
N TRP A 122 14.98 -5.34 6.75
CA TRP A 122 13.97 -4.73 5.90
C TRP A 122 13.44 -3.41 6.47
N GLY A 123 12.95 -3.40 7.71
CA GLY A 123 12.38 -2.19 8.33
C GLY A 123 13.39 -1.07 8.55
N LEU A 124 14.69 -1.37 8.58
CA LEU A 124 15.76 -0.40 8.76
C LEU A 124 16.43 0.03 7.44
N LEU A 125 15.91 -0.40 6.28
CA LEU A 125 16.44 0.05 5.00
C LEU A 125 16.32 1.58 4.87
N PRO A 126 17.42 2.28 4.49
CA PRO A 126 17.38 3.71 4.21
C PRO A 126 16.29 4.07 3.19
N GLU A 127 16.10 3.24 2.15
CA GLU A 127 15.07 3.37 1.13
C GLU A 127 13.63 3.31 1.67
N LEU A 128 13.40 2.84 2.89
CA LEU A 128 12.10 2.93 3.57
C LEU A 128 12.07 4.11 4.54
N LEU A 129 13.09 4.23 5.39
CA LEU A 129 13.10 5.20 6.49
C LEU A 129 13.27 6.64 6.00
N VAL A 130 14.13 6.88 5.02
CA VAL A 130 14.40 8.23 4.50
C VAL A 130 13.14 8.80 3.82
N PRO A 131 12.50 8.13 2.85
CA PRO A 131 11.26 8.64 2.26
C PRO A 131 10.18 8.88 3.32
N PHE A 132 10.07 8.00 4.32
CA PHE A 132 9.08 8.17 5.38
C PHE A 132 9.33 9.40 6.26
N ILE A 133 10.58 9.63 6.68
CA ILE A 133 10.95 10.81 7.47
C ILE A 133 10.70 12.11 6.70
N TYR A 134 10.82 12.08 5.36
CA TYR A 134 10.55 13.22 4.49
C TYR A 134 9.13 13.25 3.93
N GLY A 135 8.19 12.47 4.48
CA GLY A 135 6.76 12.57 4.16
C GLY A 135 6.33 11.94 2.83
N HIS A 136 7.19 11.10 2.22
CA HIS A 136 6.85 10.36 1.00
C HIS A 136 6.12 9.05 1.33
N ASP A 137 4.93 9.19 1.91
CA ASP A 137 4.16 8.07 2.48
C ASP A 137 3.79 7.00 1.44
N ALA A 138 3.50 7.38 0.20
CA ALA A 138 3.25 6.45 -0.90
C ALA A 138 4.41 5.48 -1.13
N GLN A 139 5.62 6.03 -1.19
CA GLN A 139 6.82 5.24 -1.45
C GLN A 139 7.02 4.27 -0.30
N LEU A 140 6.88 4.74 0.94
CA LEU A 140 6.95 3.88 2.10
C LEU A 140 5.92 2.76 2.04
N VAL A 141 4.63 3.07 1.82
CA VAL A 141 3.55 2.09 1.82
C VAL A 141 3.78 1.06 0.71
N THR A 142 4.00 1.52 -0.52
CA THR A 142 4.16 0.64 -1.69
C THR A 142 5.40 -0.23 -1.55
N CYS A 143 6.55 0.32 -1.15
CA CYS A 143 7.74 -0.48 -0.89
C CYS A 143 7.49 -1.47 0.26
N SER A 144 6.92 -1.02 1.38
CA SER A 144 6.70 -1.87 2.56
C SER A 144 5.74 -3.02 2.31
N LEU A 145 4.80 -2.89 1.37
CA LEU A 145 3.87 -3.96 1.02
C LEU A 145 4.45 -5.00 0.05
N LEU A 146 5.61 -4.76 -0.55
CA LEU A 146 6.23 -5.70 -1.49
C LEU A 146 6.51 -7.09 -0.87
N PRO A 147 7.06 -7.23 0.36
CA PRO A 147 7.19 -8.53 1.00
C PRO A 147 5.84 -9.20 1.27
N VAL A 148 4.78 -8.43 1.50
CA VAL A 148 3.42 -8.97 1.70
C VAL A 148 2.91 -9.59 0.40
N VAL A 149 3.13 -8.92 -0.74
CA VAL A 149 2.83 -9.44 -2.08
C VAL A 149 3.57 -10.75 -2.35
N LEU A 150 4.89 -10.78 -2.10
CA LEU A 150 5.69 -11.99 -2.30
C LEU A 150 5.25 -13.14 -1.38
N LEU A 151 4.93 -12.85 -0.11
CA LEU A 151 4.43 -13.85 0.82
C LEU A 151 3.08 -14.43 0.39
N ALA A 152 2.18 -13.57 -0.09
CA ALA A 152 0.88 -13.99 -0.61
C ALA A 152 1.04 -14.87 -1.86
N ILE A 153 1.93 -14.50 -2.79
CA ILE A 153 2.28 -15.33 -3.95
C ILE A 153 2.82 -16.70 -3.51
N HIS A 154 3.76 -16.72 -2.55
CA HIS A 154 4.30 -17.96 -2.01
C HIS A 154 3.18 -18.87 -1.49
N HIS A 155 2.28 -18.35 -0.66
CA HIS A 155 1.18 -19.15 -0.10
C HIS A 155 0.11 -19.53 -1.13
N ALA A 156 -0.15 -18.70 -2.14
CA ALA A 156 -1.04 -19.05 -3.25
C ALA A 156 -0.53 -20.29 -4.02
N CYS A 157 0.79 -20.46 -4.11
CA CYS A 157 1.41 -21.62 -4.76
C CYS A 157 1.54 -22.82 -3.79
N ALA A 158 2.07 -22.59 -2.59
CA ALA A 158 2.50 -23.65 -1.66
C ALA A 158 1.35 -24.28 -0.86
N ALA A 159 0.32 -23.51 -0.50
CA ALA A 159 -0.65 -23.93 0.50
C ALA A 159 -1.74 -24.88 -0.04
N THR A 160 -2.59 -25.38 0.86
CA THR A 160 -3.83 -26.08 0.46
C THR A 160 -4.77 -25.13 -0.29
N THR A 161 -5.73 -25.66 -1.04
CA THR A 161 -6.60 -24.84 -1.91
C THR A 161 -7.34 -23.71 -1.18
N ARG A 162 -7.85 -23.94 0.04
CA ARG A 162 -8.52 -22.90 0.83
C ARG A 162 -7.56 -21.79 1.25
N CYS A 163 -6.40 -22.15 1.79
CA CYS A 163 -5.38 -21.18 2.18
C CYS A 163 -4.80 -20.43 0.98
N ALA A 164 -4.63 -21.13 -0.15
CA ALA A 164 -4.19 -20.53 -1.40
C ALA A 164 -5.21 -19.51 -1.91
N LEU A 165 -6.52 -19.79 -1.84
CA LEU A 165 -7.56 -18.83 -2.20
C LEU A 165 -7.51 -17.59 -1.31
N GLY A 166 -7.38 -17.79 0.01
CA GLY A 166 -7.21 -16.69 0.96
C GLY A 166 -5.97 -15.85 0.65
N ALA A 167 -4.85 -16.48 0.30
CA ALA A 167 -3.64 -15.79 -0.12
C ALA A 167 -3.79 -15.04 -1.44
N THR A 168 -4.50 -15.59 -2.42
CA THR A 168 -4.85 -14.92 -3.69
C THR A 168 -5.74 -13.70 -3.47
N LEU A 169 -6.73 -13.78 -2.56
CA LEU A 169 -7.56 -12.64 -2.21
C LEU A 169 -6.78 -11.56 -1.45
N ALA A 170 -5.91 -11.97 -0.52
CA ALA A 170 -5.01 -11.05 0.17
C ALA A 170 -4.06 -10.36 -0.81
N LEU A 171 -3.53 -11.10 -1.81
CA LEU A 171 -2.71 -10.55 -2.88
C LEU A 171 -3.48 -9.48 -3.65
N ALA A 172 -4.73 -9.74 -4.07
CA ALA A 172 -5.55 -8.76 -4.79
C ALA A 172 -5.78 -7.49 -3.95
N ALA A 173 -6.10 -7.65 -2.66
CA ALA A 173 -6.32 -6.52 -1.77
C ALA A 173 -5.05 -5.68 -1.57
N VAL A 174 -3.90 -6.32 -1.31
CA VAL A 174 -2.63 -5.63 -1.07
C VAL A 174 -2.12 -4.96 -2.35
N ALA A 175 -2.17 -5.66 -3.50
CA ALA A 175 -1.78 -5.08 -4.78
C ALA A 175 -2.73 -3.94 -5.18
N GLY A 176 -4.04 -4.07 -4.91
CA GLY A 176 -5.00 -2.98 -5.09
C GLY A 176 -4.64 -1.76 -4.23
N ILE A 177 -4.31 -1.96 -2.95
CA ILE A 177 -3.83 -0.88 -2.07
C ILE A 177 -2.56 -0.23 -2.62
N MET A 178 -1.61 -1.00 -3.16
CA MET A 178 -0.40 -0.46 -3.79
C MET A 178 -0.74 0.45 -4.98
N VAL A 179 -1.61 -0.01 -5.89
CA VAL A 179 -2.09 0.77 -7.05
C VAL A 179 -2.84 2.04 -6.61
N LEU A 180 -3.60 1.95 -5.53
CA LEU A 180 -4.33 3.10 -4.96
C LEU A 180 -3.42 4.11 -4.26
N ASN A 181 -2.22 3.70 -3.80
CA ASN A 181 -1.24 4.62 -3.23
C ASN A 181 -0.45 5.37 -4.31
N GLY A 182 -0.50 4.96 -5.58
CA GLY A 182 -0.14 5.81 -6.70
C GLY A 182 1.35 6.14 -6.80
N HIS A 183 2.24 5.17 -6.52
CA HIS A 183 3.67 5.32 -6.83
C HIS A 183 4.03 4.46 -8.03
N PRO A 184 3.70 4.91 -9.27
CA PRO A 184 3.70 4.06 -10.47
C PRO A 184 5.05 3.41 -10.75
N GLN A 185 6.16 4.11 -10.47
CA GLN A 185 7.50 3.53 -10.62
C GLN A 185 7.73 2.32 -9.72
N ILE A 186 7.35 2.39 -8.44
CA ILE A 186 7.52 1.28 -7.50
C ILE A 186 6.52 0.15 -7.81
N GLU A 187 5.33 0.47 -8.30
CA GLU A 187 4.36 -0.53 -8.74
C GLU A 187 4.89 -1.35 -9.93
N VAL A 188 5.44 -0.68 -10.94
CA VAL A 188 6.06 -1.35 -12.10
C VAL A 188 7.24 -2.20 -11.67
N LEU A 189 8.17 -1.65 -10.87
CA LEU A 189 9.32 -2.40 -10.36
C LEU A 189 8.90 -3.56 -9.46
N GLY A 190 7.88 -3.36 -8.63
CA GLY A 190 7.28 -4.39 -7.79
C GLY A 190 6.66 -5.52 -8.61
N ALA A 191 5.95 -5.20 -9.70
CA ALA A 191 5.42 -6.19 -10.64
C ALA A 191 6.54 -6.94 -11.36
N MET A 192 7.61 -6.26 -11.76
CA MET A 192 8.81 -6.88 -12.36
C MET A 192 9.51 -7.85 -11.42
N LEU A 193 9.38 -7.69 -10.10
CA LEU A 193 9.84 -8.68 -9.11
C LEU A 193 8.79 -9.78 -8.87
N ALA A 194 7.54 -9.40 -8.69
CA ALA A 194 6.46 -10.30 -8.30
C ALA A 194 6.11 -11.32 -9.39
N LEU A 195 6.15 -10.94 -10.67
CA LEU A 195 5.81 -11.82 -11.79
C LEU A 195 6.82 -12.97 -11.96
N PRO A 196 8.14 -12.73 -12.08
CA PRO A 196 9.12 -13.81 -12.10
C PRO A 196 9.06 -14.67 -10.85
N PHE A 197 8.87 -14.07 -9.67
CA PHE A 197 8.73 -14.81 -8.43
C PHE A 197 7.49 -15.72 -8.43
N ALA A 198 6.35 -15.26 -8.94
CA ALA A 198 5.14 -16.06 -9.08
C ALA A 198 5.33 -17.25 -10.02
N ILE A 199 5.95 -17.00 -11.18
CA ILE A 199 6.31 -18.04 -12.15
C ILE A 199 7.19 -19.08 -11.47
N GLU A 200 8.30 -18.65 -10.87
CA GLU A 200 9.26 -19.53 -10.22
C GLU A 200 8.61 -20.35 -9.11
N ARG A 201 7.82 -19.74 -8.21
CA ARG A 201 7.09 -20.45 -7.15
C ARG A 201 6.07 -21.44 -7.70
N ALA A 202 5.31 -21.08 -8.74
CA ALA A 202 4.31 -21.96 -9.33
C ALA A 202 4.94 -23.23 -9.93
N PHE A 203 6.10 -23.08 -10.58
CA PHE A 203 6.86 -24.21 -11.11
C PHE A 203 7.57 -25.01 -10.01
N TYR A 204 8.15 -24.35 -9.00
CA TYR A 204 8.76 -25.00 -7.84
C TYR A 204 7.78 -25.93 -7.11
N TYR A 205 6.54 -25.49 -6.90
CA TYR A 205 5.50 -26.30 -6.27
C TYR A 205 4.70 -27.19 -7.26
N LYS A 206 5.11 -27.27 -8.52
CA LYS A 206 4.47 -28.08 -9.59
C LYS A 206 2.98 -27.77 -9.77
N ARG A 207 2.60 -26.50 -9.67
CA ARG A 207 1.21 -26.01 -9.74
C ARG A 207 1.08 -24.80 -10.67
N PRO A 208 1.42 -24.92 -11.96
CA PRO A 208 1.40 -23.79 -12.90
C PRO A 208 0.01 -23.17 -13.08
N TRP A 209 -1.06 -23.95 -12.89
CA TRP A 209 -2.44 -23.45 -12.95
C TRP A 209 -2.74 -22.36 -11.89
N ARG A 210 -1.96 -22.27 -10.80
CA ARG A 210 -2.07 -21.20 -9.80
C ARG A 210 -1.69 -19.83 -10.38
N LEU A 211 -0.96 -19.78 -11.49
CA LEU A 211 -0.70 -18.52 -12.19
C LEU A 211 -1.98 -17.87 -12.71
N ALA A 212 -3.00 -18.66 -13.07
CA ALA A 212 -4.30 -18.10 -13.44
C ALA A 212 -4.98 -17.41 -12.25
N TRP A 213 -4.83 -17.95 -11.04
CA TRP A 213 -5.36 -17.33 -9.82
C TRP A 213 -4.62 -16.05 -9.48
N ILE A 214 -3.28 -16.06 -9.58
CA ILE A 214 -2.45 -14.89 -9.36
C ILE A 214 -2.74 -13.81 -10.41
N GLY A 215 -2.89 -14.19 -11.68
CA GLY A 215 -3.32 -13.29 -12.75
C GLY A 215 -4.71 -12.70 -12.49
N GLY A 216 -5.66 -13.51 -12.03
CA GLY A 216 -6.98 -13.06 -11.59
C GLY A 216 -6.92 -12.07 -10.42
N ALA A 217 -6.02 -12.29 -9.45
CA ALA A 217 -5.78 -11.33 -8.38
C ALA A 217 -5.18 -10.01 -8.90
N GLY A 218 -4.27 -10.07 -9.87
CA GLY A 218 -3.74 -8.89 -10.55
C GLY A 218 -4.83 -8.10 -11.27
N LEU A 219 -5.72 -8.76 -12.01
CA LEU A 219 -6.87 -8.11 -12.65
C LEU A 219 -7.82 -7.48 -11.63
N LEU A 220 -8.08 -8.17 -10.52
CA LEU A 220 -8.90 -7.63 -9.44
C LEU A 220 -8.23 -6.42 -8.78
N ALA A 221 -6.91 -6.43 -8.59
CA ALA A 221 -6.15 -5.28 -8.09
C ALA A 221 -6.26 -4.08 -9.03
N VAL A 222 -6.16 -4.30 -10.35
CA VAL A 222 -6.39 -3.25 -11.36
C VAL A 222 -7.84 -2.74 -11.31
N ALA A 223 -8.83 -3.62 -11.15
CA ALA A 223 -10.23 -3.23 -11.01
C ALA A 223 -10.49 -2.41 -9.74
N ILE A 224 -9.85 -2.76 -8.61
CA ILE A 224 -9.84 -1.94 -7.39
C ILE A 224 -9.22 -0.57 -7.68
N GLY A 225 -8.09 -0.56 -8.39
CA GLY A 225 -7.43 0.67 -8.84
C GLY A 225 -8.31 1.53 -9.76
N ALA A 226 -9.19 0.93 -10.57
CA ALA A 226 -10.04 1.66 -11.52
C ALA A 226 -10.92 2.73 -10.85
N ALA A 227 -11.27 2.56 -9.57
CA ALA A 227 -11.97 3.59 -8.78
C ALA A 227 -11.22 4.93 -8.73
N VAL A 228 -9.88 4.89 -8.83
CA VAL A 228 -9.01 6.06 -8.86
C VAL A 228 -8.70 6.48 -10.30
N TRP A 229 -8.47 5.54 -11.21
CA TRP A 229 -8.00 5.86 -12.57
C TRP A 229 -9.13 6.28 -13.53
N LEU A 230 -10.35 5.75 -13.39
CA LEU A 230 -11.47 6.08 -14.30
C LEU A 230 -11.93 7.55 -14.21
N PRO A 231 -12.18 8.13 -13.03
CA PRO A 231 -12.51 9.56 -12.93
C PRO A 231 -11.41 10.45 -13.52
N ALA A 232 -10.18 9.95 -13.43
CA ALA A 232 -8.99 10.67 -13.79
C ALA A 232 -8.75 10.68 -15.31
N LEU A 233 -9.15 9.62 -16.01
CA LEU A 233 -9.23 9.59 -17.48
C LEU A 233 -10.30 10.54 -18.03
N HIS A 234 -11.36 10.82 -17.26
CA HIS A 234 -12.42 11.76 -17.63
C HIS A 234 -12.15 13.20 -17.16
N TYR A 235 -10.98 13.47 -16.56
CA TYR A 235 -10.63 14.79 -16.01
C TYR A 235 -10.80 15.92 -17.03
N SER A 236 -10.44 15.71 -18.29
CA SER A 236 -10.57 16.74 -19.34
C SER A 236 -12.01 17.12 -19.65
N GLU A 237 -12.98 16.24 -19.35
CA GLU A 237 -14.41 16.52 -19.53
C GLU A 237 -14.99 17.30 -18.34
N GLU A 238 -14.33 17.23 -17.18
CA GLU A 238 -14.73 17.91 -15.93
C GLU A 238 -13.90 19.17 -15.61
N SER A 239 -12.82 19.44 -16.36
CA SER A 239 -12.03 20.66 -16.24
C SER A 239 -12.70 21.81 -16.98
N LEU A 240 -13.27 22.76 -16.23
CA LEU A 240 -13.71 24.08 -16.72
C LEU A 240 -12.52 24.93 -17.18
#